data_AF-A0A937PCS6-F1
#
_entry.id   AF-A0A937PCS6-F1
#
_cell.length_a   1.000
_cell.length_b   1.000
_cell.length_c   1.000
_cell.angle_alpha   90.00
_cell.angle_beta   90.00
_cell.angle_gamma   90.00
#
_symmetry.space_group_name_H-M   'P 1'
#
loop_
_entity.id
_entity.type
_entity.pdbx_description
1 polymer ?
#
loop_
_entity_poly.entity_id
_entity_poly.type
_entity_poly.pdbx_seq_one_letter_code
_entity_poly.pdbx_strand_id
1 'polypeptide(L)' 'MRRGCISLGEIKCDECQRSIPYPERYLVVDEKDGIEDEEGEAKRYCVDCCLKKGYAQYKTEKGEQILTFLESGIPEHD' A
#
# COMPACT_ATOMS: atom_id res chain seq x y z
N MET A 1 6.78 8.80 3.77
CA MET A 1 6.24 7.96 4.88
C MET A 1 5.07 7.09 4.39
N ARG A 2 4.90 5.88 4.94
CA ARG A 2 3.76 5.00 4.59
C ARG A 2 2.64 5.06 5.64
N ARG A 3 1.38 5.11 5.18
CA ARG A 3 0.18 5.17 6.02
C ARG A 3 -0.91 4.24 5.49
N GLY A 4 -1.24 3.20 6.25
CA GLY A 4 -2.38 2.33 5.94
C GLY A 4 -3.71 3.02 6.25
N CYS A 5 -4.70 2.93 5.36
CA CYS A 5 -5.99 3.60 5.47
C CYS A 5 -7.15 2.67 5.04
N ILE A 6 -8.37 3.03 5.43
CA ILE A 6 -9.62 2.39 4.99
C ILE A 6 -10.40 3.40 4.16
N SER A 7 -10.79 3.03 2.94
CA SER A 7 -11.53 3.90 2.04
C SER A 7 -12.97 4.09 2.52
N LEU A 8 -13.51 5.30 2.34
CA LEU A 8 -14.94 5.61 2.46
C LEU A 8 -15.71 5.48 1.12
N GLY A 9 -15.05 4.98 0.07
CA GLY A 9 -15.62 4.75 -1.26
C GLY A 9 -15.26 5.82 -2.30
N GLU A 10 -14.62 6.91 -1.88
CA GLU A 10 -14.31 8.08 -2.72
C GLU A 10 -12.84 8.13 -3.17
N ILE A 11 -12.01 7.20 -2.69
CA ILE A 11 -10.58 7.15 -3.00
C ILE A 11 -10.35 6.51 -4.36
N LYS A 12 -9.44 7.06 -5.17
CA LYS A 12 -8.95 6.42 -6.40
C LYS A 12 -7.51 5.98 -6.23
N CYS A 13 -7.19 4.81 -6.79
CA CYS A 13 -5.81 4.35 -6.88
C CYS A 13 -5.06 5.16 -7.93
N ASP A 14 -3.94 5.76 -7.58
CA ASP A 14 -3.15 6.62 -8.49
C ASP A 14 -2.47 5.80 -9.60
N GLU A 15 -2.29 4.49 -9.44
CA GLU A 15 -1.69 3.60 -10.45
C GLU A 15 -2.75 3.08 -11.44
N CYS A 16 -3.72 2.30 -10.96
CA CYS A 16 -4.71 1.65 -11.82
C CYS A 16 -5.97 2.49 -12.08
N GLN A 17 -6.07 3.67 -11.47
CA GLN A 17 -7.19 4.62 -11.58
C GLN A 17 -8.56 4.08 -11.15
N ARG A 18 -8.63 2.87 -10.60
CA ARG A 18 -9.87 2.30 -10.07
C ARG A 18 -10.28 3.02 -8.78
N SER A 19 -11.59 3.19 -8.59
CA SER A 19 -12.14 3.62 -7.31
C SER A 19 -12.01 2.49 -6.27
N ILE A 20 -11.48 2.83 -5.11
CA ILE A 20 -11.31 1.94 -3.95
C ILE A 20 -12.60 2.01 -3.13
N PRO A 21 -13.45 0.96 -3.15
CA PRO A 21 -14.76 0.99 -2.48
C PRO A 21 -14.63 0.99 -0.96
N TYR A 22 -15.69 1.40 -0.25
CA TYR A 22 -15.80 1.15 1.18
C TYR A 22 -16.10 -0.34 1.43
N PRO A 23 -15.51 -1.00 2.46
CA PRO A 23 -14.46 -0.54 3.37
C PRO A 23 -13.07 -1.12 3.00
N GLU A 24 -12.65 -1.01 1.74
CA GLU A 24 -11.39 -1.59 1.28
C GLU A 24 -10.18 -0.82 1.81
N ARG A 25 -9.10 -1.55 2.13
CA ARG A 25 -7.84 -0.98 2.59
C ARG A 25 -7.04 -0.41 1.42
N TYR A 26 -6.25 0.63 1.69
CA TYR A 26 -5.32 1.21 0.74
C TYR A 26 -4.11 1.80 1.48
N LEU A 27 -3.05 2.07 0.73
CA LEU A 27 -1.83 2.68 1.25
C LEU A 27 -1.72 4.12 0.74
N VAL A 28 -1.32 5.04 1.62
CA VAL A 28 -0.79 6.34 1.24
C VAL A 28 0.72 6.31 1.42
N VAL A 29 1.46 6.66 0.38
CA VAL A 29 2.93 6.72 0.39
C VAL A 29 3.37 8.02 -0.28
N ASP A 30 4.37 8.67 0.30
CA ASP A 30 5.00 9.83 -0.32
C ASP A 30 6.02 9.33 -1.35
N GLU A 31 5.84 9.66 -2.63
CA GLU A 31 6.67 9.18 -3.73
C GLU A 31 7.15 10.32 -4.64
N LYS A 32 8.38 10.17 -5.13
CA LYS A 32 8.98 11.00 -6.17
C LYS A 32 9.56 10.10 -7.25
N ASP A 33 9.14 10.33 -8.49
CA ASP A 33 9.56 9.52 -9.65
C ASP A 33 9.31 7.99 -9.47
N GLY A 34 8.26 7.63 -8.73
CA GLY A 34 7.86 6.22 -8.49
C GLY A 34 8.70 5.49 -7.44
N ILE A 35 9.52 6.23 -6.69
CA ILE A 35 10.29 5.73 -5.55
C ILE A 35 9.78 6.45 -4.31
N GLU A 36 9.70 5.73 -3.19
CA GLU A 36 9.33 6.35 -1.92
C GLU A 36 10.36 7.39 -1.52
N ASP A 37 9.88 8.61 -1.28
CA ASP A 37 10.69 9.76 -0.95
C ASP A 37 9.87 10.68 -0.03
N GLU A 38 10.45 11.09 1.10
CA GLU A 38 9.73 11.90 2.09
C GLU A 38 9.40 13.32 1.60
N GLU A 39 10.13 13.81 0.60
CA GLU A 39 9.85 15.08 -0.08
C GLU A 39 8.95 14.88 -1.32
N GLY A 40 8.47 13.65 -1.54
CA GLY A 40 7.60 13.27 -2.63
C GLY A 40 6.14 13.70 -2.46
N GLU A 41 5.34 13.44 -3.49
CA GLU A 41 3.89 13.67 -3.44
C GLU A 41 3.19 12.46 -2.84
N ALA A 42 2.15 12.70 -2.04
CA ALA A 42 1.31 11.64 -1.52
C ALA A 42 0.54 10.92 -2.64
N LYS A 43 0.87 9.65 -2.87
CA LYS A 43 0.17 8.72 -3.75
C LYS A 43 -0.68 7.75 -2.94
N ARG A 44 -1.80 7.31 -3.52
CA ARG A 44 -2.77 6.40 -2.93
C ARG A 44 -2.85 5.13 -3.78
N TYR A 45 -2.64 3.98 -3.17
CA TYR A 45 -2.64 2.71 -3.88
C TYR A 45 -3.57 1.68 -3.26
N CYS A 46 -4.37 1.03 -4.10
CA CYS A 46 -5.14 -0.14 -3.68
C CYS A 46 -4.21 -1.31 -3.32
N VAL A 47 -4.75 -2.31 -2.63
CA VAL A 47 -4.00 -3.48 -2.17
C VAL A 47 -3.25 -4.16 -3.34
N ASP A 48 -3.91 -4.40 -4.46
CA ASP A 48 -3.27 -5.03 -5.64
C ASP A 48 -2.06 -4.26 -6.17
N CYS A 49 -2.14 -2.93 -6.23
CA CYS A 49 -1.02 -2.11 -6.67
C CYS A 49 0.10 -2.08 -5.63
N CYS A 50 -0.23 -2.10 -4.34
CA CYS A 50 0.77 -2.22 -3.27
C CYS A 50 1.52 -3.56 -3.35
N LEU A 51 0.82 -4.67 -3.62
CA LEU A 51 1.43 -5.98 -3.79
C LEU A 51 2.38 -6.01 -4.99
N LYS A 52 1.97 -5.42 -6.12
CA LYS A 52 2.80 -5.33 -7.34
C LYS A 52 4.05 -4.46 -7.15
N LYS A 53 3.94 -3.38 -6.38
CA LYS A 53 5.05 -2.47 -6.06
C LYS A 53 5.96 -2.97 -4.94
N GLY A 54 5.60 -4.06 -4.26
CA GLY A 54 6.34 -4.54 -3.09
C GLY A 54 6.14 -3.68 -1.83
N TYR A 55 5.10 -2.85 -1.78
CA TYR A 55 4.73 -2.10 -0.58
C TYR A 55 3.87 -2.91 0.39
N ALA A 56 3.30 -4.01 -0.08
CA ALA A 56 2.57 -4.96 0.73
C ALA A 56 2.92 -6.39 0.34
N GLN A 57 2.68 -7.31 1.27
CA GLN A 57 2.73 -8.75 1.01
C GLN A 57 1.69 -9.47 1.85
N TYR A 58 1.29 -10.66 1.41
CA TYR A 58 0.53 -11.59 2.24
C TYR A 58 1.50 -12.55 2.94
N LYS A 59 1.42 -12.62 4.26
CA LYS A 59 2.11 -13.64 5.06
C LYS A 59 1.10 -14.60 5.66
N THR A 60 1.44 -15.88 5.73
CA THR A 60 0.62 -16.87 6.43
C THR A 60 1.05 -16.93 7.88
N GLU A 61 0.18 -16.53 8.79
CA GLU A 61 0.40 -16.62 10.23
C GLU A 61 -0.69 -17.48 10.85
N LYS A 62 -0.29 -18.55 11.57
CA LYS A 62 -1.22 -19.50 12.21
C LYS A 62 -2.30 -20.07 11.26
N GLY A 63 -1.98 -20.20 9.98
CA GLY A 63 -2.89 -20.71 8.94
C GLY A 63 -3.79 -19.66 8.29
N GLU A 64 -3.71 -18.40 8.70
CA GLU A 64 -4.46 -17.29 8.10
C GLU A 64 -3.55 -16.42 7.22
N GLN A 65 -4.08 -15.92 6.10
CA GLN A 65 -3.36 -14.94 5.26
C GLN A 65 -3.56 -13.54 5.82
N ILE A 66 -2.47 -12.92 6.25
CA ILE A 66 -2.43 -11.56 6.78
C ILE A 66 -1.79 -10.65 5.74
N LEU A 67 -2.53 -9.60 5.35
CA LEU A 67 -1.98 -8.52 4.52
C LEU A 67 -1.14 -7.59 5.41
N THR A 68 0.15 -7.48 5.10
CA THR A 68 1.09 -6.63 5.81
C THR A 68 1.64 -5.58 4.87
N PHE A 69 1.51 -4.30 5.24
CA PHE A 69 2.22 -3.19 4.58
C PHE A 69 3.64 -3.12 5.13
N LEU A 70 4.64 -3.07 4.25
CA LEU A 70 6.04 -3.07 4.63
C LEU A 70 6.49 -1.65 4.98
N GLU A 71 7.30 -1.51 6.02
CA GLU A 71 8.01 -0.26 6.30
C GLU A 71 9.25 -0.18 5.40
N SER A 72 9.61 1.02 4.93
CA SER A 72 10.85 1.20 4.16
C SER A 72 12.05 0.89 5.04
N GLY A 73 12.86 -0.08 4.62
CA GLY A 73 14.15 -0.40 5.25
C GLY A 73 14.19 -1.62 6.15
N ILE A 74 13.12 -2.43 6.24
CA ILE A 74 13.21 -3.74 6.90
C ILE A 74 13.62 -4.79 5.85
N PRO A 75 14.88 -5.29 5.84
CA PRO A 75 15.23 -6.43 5.02
C PRO A 75 14.42 -7.65 5.47
N GLU A 76 13.90 -8.42 4.52
CA GLU A 76 13.36 -9.74 4.79
C GLU A 76 14.44 -10.59 5.48
N HIS A 77 14.28 -10.81 6.78
CA HIS A 77 14.97 -11.90 7.45
C HIS A 77 14.01 -13.09 7.46
N ASP A 78 14.39 -14.10 6.69
CA ASP A 78 13.88 -15.48 6.77
C ASP A 78 14.24 -16.09 8.13
#